data_AF-A0A8T1EYA1-F1
#
_entry.id   AF-A0A8T1EYA1-F1
#
_cell.length_a   1.000
_cell.length_b   1.000
_cell.length_c   1.000
_cell.angle_alpha   90.00
_cell.angle_beta   90.00
_cell.angle_gamma   90.00
#
_symmetry.space_group_name_H-M   'P 1'
#
loop_
_entity.id
_entity.type
_entity.pdbx_description
1 polymer ?
#
loop_
_entity_poly.entity_id
_entity_poly.type
_entity_poly.pdbx_seq_one_letter_code
_entity_poly.pdbx_strand_id
1 'polypeptide(L)'
;MAFDHNRVTISRWADVIYNHPTASKYVEGIAFHWYEDGGERYMDGVAYPEHLNDTHFVNQSRFTLSSESSSCPGVAVGDEAWFRGQRYGHDILSDLNNYAAGWIDWNLLLDHTGGPNHKGNVCDAAIIVTESGDDYFVQPMYYFIQHFSKFIPPGSRRVKTKVAARFAKPGDAQLFAHYQSSLGSCDRSLRQAIHRTEDNKMQVTGTSFCLDLVKTPTGQHEVRLVECRWTPQTWNFEEDTQRIRIDDYCLTLNHGSTEDGVRITADKCETEVASYQQWTFNAEDGTMRSHASTSNQCVTAGNSFVQAAAFVAPQNRKVLVVLNENTEPADFQVQVGNAVLDTTISPGAIRTYIWA
;
A
#
# COMPACT_ATOMS: atom_id res chain seq x y z
N MET A 1 -1.58 20.28 12.41
CA MET A 1 -1.06 19.42 11.33
C MET A 1 -0.61 20.33 10.19
N ALA A 2 0.28 19.86 9.31
CA ALA A 2 0.69 20.57 8.10
C ALA A 2 0.45 19.70 6.85
N PHE A 3 0.82 20.22 5.67
CA PHE A 3 0.70 19.59 4.34
C PHE A 3 -0.72 19.50 3.78
N ASP A 4 -1.52 18.53 4.22
CA ASP A 4 -2.93 18.36 3.80
C ASP A 4 -3.08 18.22 2.27
N HIS A 5 -2.29 17.32 1.68
CA HIS A 5 -2.28 17.04 0.24
C HIS A 5 -1.80 15.61 -0.05
N ASN A 6 -1.65 15.24 -1.32
CA ASN A 6 -1.43 13.86 -1.74
C ASN A 6 -0.12 13.23 -1.22
N ARG A 7 -0.17 11.92 -0.91
CA ARG A 7 0.95 11.12 -0.38
C ARG A 7 2.23 11.15 -1.21
N VAL A 8 2.17 11.49 -2.50
CA VAL A 8 3.31 11.46 -3.43
C VAL A 8 4.54 12.21 -2.89
N THR A 9 4.34 13.36 -2.23
CA THR A 9 5.44 14.22 -1.75
C THR A 9 5.50 14.39 -0.23
N ILE A 10 4.73 13.58 0.51
CA ILE A 10 4.56 13.75 1.96
C ILE A 10 5.88 13.65 2.73
N SER A 11 6.75 12.70 2.41
CA SER A 11 8.04 12.50 3.09
C SER A 11 8.96 13.72 2.94
N ARG A 12 9.02 14.31 1.75
CA ARG A 12 9.76 15.55 1.49
C ARG A 12 9.23 16.72 2.32
N TRP A 13 7.92 16.91 2.34
CA TRP A 13 7.32 18.02 3.10
C TRP A 13 7.48 17.82 4.60
N ALA A 14 7.38 16.59 5.09
CA ALA A 14 7.70 16.24 6.46
C ALA A 14 9.16 16.61 6.80
N ASP A 15 10.13 16.24 5.96
CA ASP A 15 11.54 16.58 6.17
C ASP A 15 11.76 18.10 6.28
N VAL A 16 11.22 18.87 5.33
CA VAL A 16 11.36 20.33 5.33
C VAL A 16 10.71 20.96 6.57
N ILE A 17 9.49 20.54 6.92
CA ILE A 17 8.69 21.16 7.97
C ILE A 17 9.21 20.78 9.36
N TYR A 18 9.54 19.50 9.58
CA TYR A 18 10.00 19.00 10.87
C TYR A 18 11.40 19.51 11.22
N ASN A 19 12.25 19.75 10.21
CA ASN A 19 13.59 20.33 10.40
C ASN A 19 13.62 21.87 10.36
N HIS A 20 12.48 22.54 10.13
CA HIS A 20 12.46 24.00 10.12
C HIS A 20 12.70 24.59 11.52
N PRO A 21 13.66 25.53 11.70
CA PRO A 21 14.14 25.95 13.02
C PRO A 21 13.08 26.63 13.90
N THR A 22 12.01 27.18 13.32
CA THR A 22 10.96 27.90 14.05
C THR A 22 9.56 27.33 13.90
N ALA A 23 9.31 26.52 12.87
CA ALA A 23 7.97 26.05 12.54
C ALA A 23 7.67 24.70 13.19
N SER A 24 8.67 23.83 13.35
CA SER A 24 8.53 22.47 13.87
C SER A 24 7.87 22.42 15.26
N LYS A 25 8.10 23.43 16.11
CA LYS A 25 7.47 23.53 17.44
C LYS A 25 5.95 23.74 17.42
N TYR A 26 5.38 24.12 16.27
CA TYR A 26 3.93 24.32 16.09
C TYR A 26 3.26 23.18 15.30
N VAL A 27 4.04 22.18 14.84
CA VAL A 27 3.55 21.11 13.97
C VAL A 27 3.65 19.78 14.71
N GLU A 28 2.52 19.25 15.18
CA GLU A 28 2.44 17.96 15.88
C GLU A 28 2.49 16.75 14.93
N GLY A 29 2.14 16.95 13.67
CA GLY A 29 2.02 15.91 12.67
C GLY A 29 1.68 16.46 11.29
N ILE A 30 1.59 15.56 10.31
CA ILE A 30 1.34 15.88 8.91
C ILE A 30 0.06 15.19 8.43
N ALA A 31 -0.78 15.94 7.73
CA ALA A 31 -2.02 15.46 7.15
C ALA A 31 -1.80 15.14 5.67
N PHE A 32 -2.52 14.16 5.12
CA PHE A 32 -2.40 13.77 3.72
C PHE A 32 -3.72 13.29 3.12
N HIS A 33 -3.79 13.28 1.80
CA HIS A 33 -4.92 12.79 1.01
C HIS A 33 -4.52 11.56 0.18
N TRP A 34 -5.50 10.79 -0.24
CA TRP A 34 -5.28 9.51 -0.93
C TRP A 34 -5.15 9.59 -2.46
N TYR A 35 -5.31 10.78 -3.07
CA TYR A 35 -5.49 10.93 -4.50
C TYR A 35 -4.17 10.81 -5.28
N GLU A 36 -4.27 10.31 -6.51
CA GLU A 36 -3.16 10.26 -7.46
C GLU A 36 -2.87 11.65 -8.07
N ASP A 37 -1.59 12.02 -8.13
CA ASP A 37 -1.14 13.18 -8.88
C ASP A 37 -1.24 12.92 -10.39
N GLY A 38 -1.88 13.84 -11.15
CA GLY A 38 -1.96 13.75 -12.61
C GLY A 38 -3.38 13.63 -13.17
N GLY A 39 -4.39 13.48 -12.31
CA GLY A 39 -5.81 13.65 -12.66
C GLY A 39 -6.52 12.42 -13.21
N GLU A 40 -5.82 11.31 -13.47
CA GLU A 40 -6.42 10.08 -14.00
C GLU A 40 -7.17 9.26 -12.93
N ARG A 41 -6.97 9.53 -11.63
CA ARG A 41 -7.70 9.01 -10.43
C ARG A 41 -7.86 7.50 -10.34
N TYR A 42 -7.27 6.74 -11.25
CA TYR A 42 -7.37 5.29 -11.32
C TYR A 42 -6.79 4.66 -10.06
N MET A 43 -5.70 5.26 -9.57
CA MET A 43 -4.89 4.82 -8.45
C MET A 43 -5.24 5.44 -7.09
N ASP A 44 -6.33 6.22 -7.02
CA ASP A 44 -6.79 6.79 -5.76
C ASP A 44 -6.98 5.66 -4.72
N GLY A 45 -6.41 5.86 -3.52
CA GLY A 45 -6.49 4.89 -2.43
C GLY A 45 -5.53 3.69 -2.50
N VAL A 46 -4.76 3.53 -3.58
CA VAL A 46 -3.79 2.43 -3.72
C VAL A 46 -2.37 2.91 -4.01
N ALA A 47 -2.19 4.16 -4.43
CA ALA A 47 -0.88 4.73 -4.72
C ALA A 47 -0.20 5.30 -3.48
N TYR A 48 1.10 5.01 -3.39
CA TYR A 48 2.04 5.61 -2.44
C TYR A 48 1.77 5.39 -0.94
N PRO A 49 1.06 4.34 -0.45
CA PRO A 49 0.94 4.12 1.00
C PRO A 49 2.31 3.97 1.69
N GLU A 50 3.30 3.43 0.96
CA GLU A 50 4.67 3.24 1.41
C GLU A 50 5.44 4.55 1.67
N HIS A 51 5.02 5.69 1.11
CA HIS A 51 5.62 6.99 1.43
C HIS A 51 5.31 7.44 2.86
N LEU A 52 4.25 6.89 3.47
CA LEU A 52 3.93 7.13 4.89
C LEU A 52 4.94 6.45 5.82
N ASN A 53 5.46 5.29 5.42
CA ASN A 53 6.52 4.60 6.15
C ASN A 53 7.80 5.46 6.18
N ASP A 54 8.23 5.98 5.02
CA ASP A 54 9.37 6.91 4.94
C ASP A 54 9.17 8.13 5.83
N THR A 55 7.95 8.67 5.80
CA THR A 55 7.56 9.86 6.57
C THR A 55 7.65 9.62 8.08
N HIS A 56 7.26 8.43 8.54
CA HIS A 56 7.39 8.05 9.94
C HIS A 56 8.86 8.09 10.39
N PHE A 57 9.80 7.67 9.54
CA PHE A 57 11.24 7.66 9.85
C PHE A 57 11.90 9.03 9.76
N VAL A 58 11.28 10.04 9.14
CA VAL A 58 11.75 11.44 9.24
C VAL A 58 11.71 11.91 10.69
N ASN A 59 10.60 11.67 11.40
CA ASN A 59 10.48 11.94 12.83
C ASN A 59 9.35 11.12 13.46
N GLN A 60 9.72 10.06 14.18
CA GLN A 60 8.77 9.11 14.78
C GLN A 60 7.93 9.71 15.93
N SER A 61 8.28 10.90 16.43
CA SER A 61 7.47 11.60 17.44
C SER A 61 6.32 12.39 16.83
N ARG A 62 6.17 12.39 15.50
CA ARG A 62 5.12 13.11 14.76
C ARG A 62 4.15 12.11 14.16
N PHE A 63 2.86 12.41 14.24
CA PHE A 63 1.84 11.53 13.66
C PHE A 63 1.56 11.89 12.19
N THR A 64 1.09 10.90 11.44
CA THR A 64 0.50 11.05 10.10
C THR A 64 -1.00 10.80 10.18
N LEU A 65 -1.81 11.56 9.44
CA LEU A 65 -3.27 11.40 9.42
C LEU A 65 -3.79 11.53 7.98
N SER A 66 -4.55 10.53 7.50
CA SER A 66 -5.34 10.71 6.29
C SER A 66 -6.51 11.65 6.63
N SER A 67 -6.48 12.87 6.10
CA SER A 67 -7.44 13.94 6.39
C SER A 67 -8.58 14.00 5.40
N GLU A 68 -8.42 13.41 4.21
CA GLU A 68 -9.44 13.39 3.17
C GLU A 68 -9.22 12.21 2.23
N SER A 69 -10.32 11.55 1.88
CA SER A 69 -10.38 10.50 0.87
C SER A 69 -11.77 10.46 0.26
N SER A 70 -11.88 10.35 -1.06
CA SER A 70 -13.15 10.33 -1.78
C SER A 70 -13.05 9.53 -3.07
N SER A 71 -14.03 8.68 -3.35
CA SER A 71 -14.18 8.07 -4.68
C SER A 71 -14.97 8.97 -5.61
N CYS A 72 -14.41 9.26 -6.78
CA CYS A 72 -15.02 10.10 -7.81
C CYS A 72 -14.70 9.49 -9.19
N PRO A 73 -15.46 9.80 -10.26
CA PRO A 73 -16.61 10.69 -10.30
C PRO A 73 -17.94 10.03 -9.91
N GLY A 74 -18.88 10.84 -9.42
CA GLY A 74 -20.29 10.48 -9.22
C GLY A 74 -20.56 9.38 -8.21
N VAL A 75 -21.81 8.93 -8.14
CA VAL A 75 -22.29 7.89 -7.22
C VAL A 75 -22.24 6.53 -7.92
N ALA A 76 -21.54 5.56 -7.33
CA ALA A 76 -21.50 4.19 -7.85
C ALA A 76 -22.71 3.36 -7.40
N VAL A 77 -23.04 2.36 -8.20
CA VAL A 77 -24.07 1.35 -7.91
C VAL A 77 -23.56 -0.05 -8.25
N GLY A 78 -24.21 -1.09 -7.69
CA GLY A 78 -23.88 -2.49 -8.00
C GLY A 78 -22.42 -2.85 -7.72
N ASP A 79 -21.78 -3.54 -8.66
CA ASP A 79 -20.40 -4.04 -8.52
C ASP A 79 -19.38 -2.91 -8.34
N GLU A 80 -19.60 -1.74 -8.96
CA GLU A 80 -18.72 -0.58 -8.80
C GLU A 80 -18.78 -0.05 -7.36
N ALA A 81 -19.97 0.00 -6.75
CA ALA A 81 -20.12 0.43 -5.35
C ALA A 81 -19.40 -0.53 -4.39
N TRP A 82 -19.45 -1.83 -4.68
CA TRP A 82 -18.71 -2.84 -3.92
C TRP A 82 -17.19 -2.70 -4.11
N PHE A 83 -16.73 -2.45 -5.33
CA PHE A 83 -15.33 -2.18 -5.62
C PHE A 83 -14.81 -0.93 -4.89
N ARG A 84 -15.60 0.16 -4.86
CA ARG A 84 -15.26 1.35 -4.05
C ARG A 84 -15.19 1.02 -2.56
N GLY A 85 -16.09 0.18 -2.06
CA GLY A 85 -16.01 -0.35 -0.70
C GLY A 85 -14.69 -1.08 -0.42
N GLN A 86 -14.30 -2.02 -1.29
CA GLN A 86 -13.01 -2.71 -1.18
C GLN A 86 -11.83 -1.77 -1.20
N ARG A 87 -11.83 -0.76 -2.10
CA ARG A 87 -10.80 0.28 -2.17
C ARG A 87 -10.67 1.07 -0.88
N TYR A 88 -11.78 1.43 -0.22
CA TYR A 88 -11.75 2.08 1.10
C TYR A 88 -11.13 1.14 2.15
N GLY A 89 -11.51 -0.13 2.16
CA GLY A 89 -10.92 -1.12 3.07
C GLY A 89 -9.42 -1.31 2.85
N HIS A 90 -8.99 -1.34 1.58
CA HIS A 90 -7.60 -1.40 1.17
C HIS A 90 -6.82 -0.21 1.69
N ASP A 91 -7.27 1.01 1.39
CA ASP A 91 -6.56 2.23 1.74
C ASP A 91 -6.42 2.39 3.25
N ILE A 92 -7.50 2.16 4.01
CA ILE A 92 -7.46 2.23 5.48
C ILE A 92 -6.46 1.20 6.04
N LEU A 93 -6.43 -0.04 5.52
CA LEU A 93 -5.46 -1.04 5.95
C LEU A 93 -4.02 -0.64 5.60
N SER A 94 -3.81 -0.17 4.38
CA SER A 94 -2.50 0.28 3.88
C SER A 94 -1.98 1.45 4.71
N ASP A 95 -2.79 2.46 4.98
CA ASP A 95 -2.44 3.62 5.81
C ASP A 95 -2.09 3.22 7.24
N LEU A 96 -2.95 2.43 7.89
CA LEU A 96 -2.73 2.00 9.28
C LEU A 96 -1.49 1.10 9.39
N ASN A 97 -1.22 0.26 8.39
CA ASN A 97 -0.01 -0.55 8.35
C ASN A 97 1.26 0.29 8.10
N ASN A 98 1.13 1.45 7.47
CA ASN A 98 2.19 2.43 7.25
C ASN A 98 2.11 3.63 8.23
N TYR A 99 1.82 3.34 9.50
CA TYR A 99 1.95 4.26 10.64
C TYR A 99 0.95 5.42 10.71
N ALA A 100 -0.06 5.48 9.83
CA ALA A 100 -1.12 6.46 9.98
C ALA A 100 -1.85 6.28 11.32
N ALA A 101 -2.10 7.39 12.00
CA ALA A 101 -2.79 7.43 13.29
C ALA A 101 -4.32 7.42 13.15
N GLY A 102 -4.84 7.64 11.93
CA GLY A 102 -6.26 7.68 11.63
C GLY A 102 -6.53 7.95 10.17
N TRP A 103 -7.82 7.94 9.82
CA TRP A 103 -8.32 8.07 8.46
C TRP A 103 -9.67 8.78 8.45
N ILE A 104 -9.89 9.68 7.50
CA ILE A 104 -11.06 10.56 7.43
C ILE A 104 -11.65 10.55 6.01
N ASP A 105 -12.94 10.20 5.91
CA ASP A 105 -13.73 10.28 4.67
C ASP A 105 -14.04 11.73 4.32
N TRP A 106 -14.37 12.00 3.06
CA TRP A 106 -14.63 13.36 2.58
C TRP A 106 -16.03 13.89 2.94
N ASN A 107 -17.05 13.60 2.13
CA ASN A 107 -18.41 14.01 2.42
C ASN A 107 -19.15 12.89 3.16
N LEU A 108 -19.72 13.21 4.32
CA LEU A 108 -20.53 12.25 5.08
C LEU A 108 -21.78 11.80 4.30
N LEU A 109 -22.37 12.72 3.53
CA LEU A 109 -23.62 12.53 2.81
C LEU A 109 -23.66 13.42 1.56
N LEU A 110 -24.13 12.87 0.45
CA LEU A 110 -24.37 13.58 -0.82
C LEU A 110 -25.74 13.20 -1.41
N ASP A 111 -26.21 13.96 -2.39
CA ASP A 111 -27.42 13.58 -3.15
C ASP A 111 -27.17 12.42 -4.14
N HIS A 112 -28.24 11.92 -4.76
CA HIS A 112 -28.20 10.86 -5.77
C HIS A 112 -27.30 11.13 -7.00
N THR A 113 -26.83 12.37 -7.19
CA THR A 113 -25.90 12.76 -8.26
C THR A 113 -24.46 12.95 -7.76
N GLY A 114 -24.22 12.85 -6.44
CA GLY A 114 -22.92 13.09 -5.82
C GLY A 114 -22.65 14.57 -5.53
N GLY A 115 -23.70 15.37 -5.43
CA GLY A 115 -23.66 16.81 -5.19
C GLY A 115 -24.39 17.22 -3.90
N PRO A 116 -24.68 18.54 -3.75
CA PRO A 116 -24.37 19.61 -4.70
C PRO A 116 -22.87 19.97 -4.70
N ASN A 117 -22.32 20.28 -5.88
CA ASN A 117 -20.95 20.76 -6.01
C ASN A 117 -20.87 22.00 -6.91
N HIS A 118 -20.31 23.10 -6.38
CA HIS A 118 -20.28 24.40 -7.06
C HIS A 118 -19.41 24.45 -8.35
N LYS A 119 -18.58 23.43 -8.60
CA LYS A 119 -17.77 23.28 -9.82
C LYS A 119 -18.17 22.05 -10.65
N GLY A 120 -19.22 21.34 -10.25
CA GLY A 120 -19.61 20.07 -10.89
C GLY A 120 -18.62 18.93 -10.64
N ASN A 121 -17.71 19.05 -9.67
CA ASN A 121 -16.80 17.97 -9.26
C ASN A 121 -17.51 17.02 -8.29
N VAL A 122 -18.44 16.23 -8.83
CA VAL A 122 -19.28 15.30 -8.04
C VAL A 122 -18.54 14.01 -7.71
N CYS A 123 -18.82 13.47 -6.52
CA CYS A 123 -18.17 12.29 -5.97
C CYS A 123 -19.19 11.40 -5.26
N ASP A 124 -18.77 10.21 -4.86
CA ASP A 124 -19.55 9.35 -3.97
C ASP A 124 -19.47 9.84 -2.52
N ALA A 125 -20.33 9.26 -1.69
CA ALA A 125 -20.25 9.38 -0.24
C ALA A 125 -20.73 8.08 0.42
N ALA A 126 -20.39 7.89 1.69
CA ALA A 126 -20.86 6.73 2.45
C ALA A 126 -22.40 6.66 2.57
N ILE A 127 -23.08 7.82 2.49
CA ILE A 127 -24.53 7.93 2.53
C ILE A 127 -25.01 8.77 1.35
N ILE A 128 -25.98 8.25 0.59
CA ILE A 128 -26.54 8.92 -0.59
C ILE A 128 -28.02 9.16 -0.38
N VAL A 129 -28.47 10.41 -0.43
CA VAL A 129 -29.89 10.76 -0.35
C VAL A 129 -30.59 10.41 -1.66
N THR A 130 -31.81 9.87 -1.57
CA THR A 130 -32.64 9.57 -2.74
C THR A 130 -32.98 10.83 -3.53
N GLU A 131 -33.39 10.67 -4.80
CA GLU A 131 -33.78 11.79 -5.65
C GLU A 131 -34.92 12.64 -5.04
N SER A 132 -35.84 12.03 -4.28
CA SER A 132 -36.93 12.78 -3.63
C SER A 132 -36.48 13.57 -2.41
N GLY A 133 -35.36 13.21 -1.79
CA GLY A 133 -34.90 13.80 -0.54
C GLY A 133 -35.49 13.17 0.73
N ASP A 134 -36.38 12.18 0.61
CA ASP A 134 -37.14 11.64 1.74
C ASP A 134 -36.51 10.40 2.38
N ASP A 135 -35.50 9.80 1.74
CA ASP A 135 -34.84 8.58 2.19
C ASP A 135 -33.35 8.57 1.77
N TYR A 136 -32.60 7.54 2.17
CA TYR A 136 -31.18 7.41 1.86
C TYR A 136 -30.73 5.97 1.63
N PHE A 137 -29.64 5.82 0.88
CA PHE A 137 -28.89 4.59 0.69
C PHE A 137 -27.60 4.64 1.49
N VAL A 138 -27.28 3.54 2.17
CA VAL A 138 -25.98 3.35 2.83
C VAL A 138 -25.10 2.54 1.90
N GLN A 139 -24.05 3.18 1.37
CA GLN A 139 -23.17 2.57 0.37
C GLN A 139 -22.28 1.47 0.99
N PRO A 140 -21.79 0.50 0.20
CA PRO A 140 -20.83 -0.50 0.68
C PRO A 140 -19.65 0.11 1.43
N MET A 141 -19.10 1.23 0.95
CA MET A 141 -17.98 1.94 1.61
C MET A 141 -18.25 2.30 3.07
N TYR A 142 -19.50 2.62 3.45
CA TYR A 142 -19.86 2.85 4.86
C TYR A 142 -19.56 1.62 5.72
N TYR A 143 -19.91 0.43 5.24
CA TYR A 143 -19.68 -0.82 5.97
C TYR A 143 -18.19 -1.17 6.01
N PHE A 144 -17.43 -0.94 4.94
CA PHE A 144 -15.98 -1.09 4.97
C PHE A 144 -15.32 -0.14 5.97
N ILE A 145 -15.72 1.13 6.04
CA ILE A 145 -15.28 2.08 7.10
C ILE A 145 -15.67 1.55 8.49
N GLN A 146 -16.89 1.01 8.64
CA GLN A 146 -17.39 0.48 9.91
C GLN A 146 -16.53 -0.67 10.47
N HIS A 147 -15.91 -1.50 9.61
CA HIS A 147 -15.00 -2.57 10.04
C HIS A 147 -13.80 -2.05 10.86
N PHE A 148 -13.47 -0.77 10.73
CA PHE A 148 -12.45 -0.08 11.50
C PHE A 148 -13.09 0.79 12.59
N SER A 149 -13.94 1.76 12.22
CA SER A 149 -14.42 2.80 13.14
C SER A 149 -15.23 2.26 14.33
N LYS A 150 -15.96 1.15 14.14
CA LYS A 150 -16.74 0.51 15.20
C LYS A 150 -15.88 -0.30 16.17
N PHE A 151 -14.79 -0.89 15.68
CA PHE A 151 -14.02 -1.90 16.40
C PHE A 151 -12.66 -1.40 16.91
N ILE A 152 -12.14 -0.32 16.34
CA ILE A 152 -10.84 0.28 16.67
C ILE A 152 -11.09 1.70 17.25
N PRO A 153 -11.58 1.82 18.49
CA PRO A 153 -11.86 3.12 19.09
C PRO A 153 -10.57 3.91 19.37
N PRO A 154 -10.66 5.22 19.65
CA PRO A 154 -9.52 6.04 20.04
C PRO A 154 -8.72 5.43 21.19
N GLY A 155 -7.39 5.50 21.08
CA GLY A 155 -6.45 4.86 22.02
C GLY A 155 -6.13 3.40 21.70
N SER A 156 -6.69 2.83 20.63
CA SER A 156 -6.24 1.54 20.12
C SER A 156 -4.80 1.61 19.61
N ARG A 157 -4.03 0.56 19.88
CA ARG A 157 -2.62 0.42 19.45
C ARG A 157 -2.53 -0.67 18.39
N ARG A 158 -2.00 -0.33 17.21
CA ARG A 158 -1.61 -1.35 16.23
C ARG A 158 -0.51 -2.23 16.82
N VAL A 159 -0.58 -3.53 16.57
CA VAL A 159 0.46 -4.49 16.93
C VAL A 159 1.03 -5.15 15.68
N LYS A 160 2.25 -5.67 15.80
CA LYS A 160 2.91 -6.36 14.68
C LYS A 160 2.07 -7.56 14.25
N THR A 161 1.74 -7.60 12.97
CA THR A 161 1.03 -8.70 12.31
C THR A 161 1.89 -9.20 11.17
N LYS A 162 2.07 -10.52 11.06
CA LYS A 162 2.66 -11.15 9.89
C LYS A 162 1.56 -11.79 9.07
N VAL A 163 1.46 -11.41 7.80
CA VAL A 163 0.50 -11.98 6.85
C VAL A 163 1.27 -12.81 5.85
N ALA A 164 0.94 -14.09 5.74
CA ALA A 164 1.54 -14.99 4.76
C ALA A 164 0.43 -15.81 4.10
N ALA A 165 0.00 -15.36 2.93
CA ALA A 165 -0.92 -16.10 2.05
C ALA A 165 -0.11 -16.82 0.97
N ARG A 166 -0.64 -17.92 0.44
CA ARG A 166 -0.03 -18.64 -0.69
C ARG A 166 -1.07 -19.06 -1.71
N PHE A 167 -0.77 -18.83 -2.97
CA PHE A 167 -1.54 -19.32 -4.10
C PHE A 167 -1.22 -20.79 -4.34
N ALA A 168 -2.27 -21.61 -4.42
CA ALA A 168 -2.13 -23.01 -4.84
C ALA A 168 -1.74 -23.09 -6.32
N LYS A 169 -2.29 -22.18 -7.14
CA LYS A 169 -1.93 -21.96 -8.53
C LYS A 169 -1.86 -20.45 -8.79
N PRO A 170 -0.84 -19.96 -9.50
CA PRO A 170 -0.77 -18.56 -9.88
C PRO A 170 -1.94 -18.19 -10.80
N GLY A 171 -2.61 -17.07 -10.51
CA GLY A 171 -3.54 -16.40 -11.43
C GLY A 171 -2.85 -15.23 -12.15
N ASP A 172 -3.63 -14.34 -12.74
CA ASP A 172 -3.12 -13.12 -13.38
C ASP A 172 -2.44 -12.19 -12.36
N ALA A 173 -1.34 -11.55 -12.76
CA ALA A 173 -0.57 -10.69 -11.86
C ALA A 173 -1.31 -9.38 -11.48
N GLN A 174 -2.33 -8.98 -12.26
CA GLN A 174 -3.13 -7.75 -12.09
C GLN A 174 -2.25 -6.51 -11.79
N LEU A 175 -1.44 -6.13 -12.79
CA LEU A 175 -0.44 -5.07 -12.65
C LEU A 175 -0.88 -3.80 -13.35
N PHE A 176 -0.37 -2.68 -12.86
CA PHE A 176 -0.52 -1.38 -13.48
C PHE A 176 0.82 -0.67 -13.51
N ALA A 177 0.99 0.22 -14.49
CA ALA A 177 2.19 1.06 -14.54
C ALA A 177 2.30 1.92 -13.27
N HIS A 178 3.51 2.35 -12.94
CA HIS A 178 3.81 3.21 -11.80
C HIS A 178 3.69 2.57 -10.41
N TYR A 179 3.20 1.33 -10.28
CA TYR A 179 3.24 0.59 -9.01
C TYR A 179 4.68 0.47 -8.51
N GLN A 180 4.89 0.78 -7.24
CA GLN A 180 6.18 0.55 -6.58
C GLN A 180 6.33 -0.94 -6.23
N SER A 181 7.57 -1.42 -6.26
CA SER A 181 7.89 -2.77 -5.80
C SER A 181 8.32 -2.75 -4.34
N SER A 182 7.97 -3.81 -3.62
CA SER A 182 8.28 -3.98 -2.20
C SER A 182 8.70 -5.42 -1.90
N LEU A 183 9.16 -5.67 -0.67
CA LEU A 183 9.25 -7.03 -0.15
C LEU A 183 7.93 -7.45 0.47
N GLY A 184 7.56 -8.71 0.27
CA GLY A 184 6.48 -9.34 1.02
C GLY A 184 6.77 -10.82 1.23
N SER A 185 6.00 -11.44 2.13
CA SER A 185 6.02 -12.89 2.29
C SER A 185 5.77 -13.57 0.93
N CYS A 186 6.60 -14.56 0.56
CA CYS A 186 6.45 -15.22 -0.74
C CYS A 186 5.12 -15.98 -0.82
N ASP A 187 4.31 -15.63 -1.81
CA ASP A 187 2.92 -16.06 -1.96
C ASP A 187 2.67 -16.91 -3.22
N ARG A 188 3.67 -17.12 -4.08
CA ARG A 188 3.55 -17.89 -5.35
C ARG A 188 2.61 -17.27 -6.39
N SER A 189 2.32 -15.99 -6.29
CA SER A 189 1.61 -15.25 -7.35
C SER A 189 2.55 -14.83 -8.48
N LEU A 190 2.00 -14.56 -9.68
CA LEU A 190 2.81 -14.08 -10.81
C LEU A 190 3.44 -12.71 -10.56
N ARG A 191 2.86 -11.86 -9.70
CA ARG A 191 3.46 -10.56 -9.32
C ARG A 191 4.80 -10.70 -8.57
N GLN A 192 5.14 -11.89 -8.06
CA GLN A 192 6.43 -12.18 -7.43
C GLN A 192 7.38 -12.97 -8.34
N ALA A 193 6.91 -13.38 -9.52
CA ALA A 193 7.73 -14.07 -10.50
C ALA A 193 8.48 -13.02 -11.34
N ILE A 194 9.76 -12.79 -11.01
CA ILE A 194 10.58 -11.76 -11.66
C ILE A 194 11.82 -12.43 -12.19
N HIS A 195 12.09 -12.22 -13.48
CA HIS A 195 13.25 -12.79 -14.16
C HIS A 195 14.06 -11.71 -14.86
N ARG A 196 15.33 -12.02 -15.10
CA ARG A 196 16.22 -11.25 -15.96
C ARG A 196 15.95 -11.61 -17.42
N THR A 197 15.67 -10.61 -18.25
CA THR A 197 15.54 -10.76 -19.71
C THR A 197 16.91 -10.73 -20.40
N GLU A 198 16.95 -11.16 -21.68
CA GLU A 198 18.19 -11.12 -22.49
C GLU A 198 18.72 -9.70 -22.70
N ASP A 199 17.84 -8.69 -22.73
CA ASP A 199 18.19 -7.27 -22.82
C ASP A 199 18.42 -6.63 -21.43
N ASN A 200 18.69 -7.44 -20.40
CA ASN A 200 19.04 -7.00 -19.04
C ASN A 200 17.96 -6.14 -18.35
N LYS A 201 16.69 -6.52 -18.47
CA LYS A 201 15.58 -5.96 -17.70
C LYS A 201 15.13 -6.94 -16.62
N MET A 202 14.50 -6.41 -15.57
CA MET A 202 13.82 -7.21 -14.55
C MET A 202 12.33 -7.24 -14.87
N GLN A 203 11.88 -8.30 -15.55
CA GLN A 203 10.50 -8.40 -16.03
C GLN A 203 9.66 -9.27 -15.09
N VAL A 204 8.42 -8.83 -14.85
CA VAL A 204 7.42 -9.66 -14.20
C VAL A 204 6.92 -10.70 -15.20
N THR A 205 7.18 -11.96 -14.92
CA THR A 205 7.00 -13.10 -15.82
C THR A 205 5.58 -13.18 -16.36
N GLY A 206 5.45 -13.31 -17.68
CA GLY A 206 4.15 -13.42 -18.35
C GLY A 206 3.41 -12.09 -18.54
N THR A 207 4.04 -10.96 -18.22
CA THR A 207 3.44 -9.62 -18.37
C THR A 207 4.33 -8.69 -19.21
N SER A 208 3.81 -7.54 -19.63
CA SER A 208 4.61 -6.51 -20.31
C SER A 208 5.34 -5.56 -19.34
N PHE A 209 5.29 -5.81 -18.02
CA PHE A 209 5.81 -4.91 -17.00
C PHE A 209 7.21 -5.28 -16.52
N CYS A 210 8.06 -4.26 -16.39
CA CYS A 210 9.41 -4.34 -15.88
C CYS A 210 9.57 -3.45 -14.65
N LEU A 211 10.40 -3.88 -13.70
CA LEU A 211 10.88 -3.05 -12.61
C LEU A 211 11.99 -2.15 -13.15
N ASP A 212 11.81 -0.84 -12.99
CA ASP A 212 12.71 0.12 -13.60
C ASP A 212 12.95 1.34 -12.70
N LEU A 213 14.13 1.95 -12.84
CA LEU A 213 14.48 3.16 -12.11
C LEU A 213 13.83 4.37 -12.76
N VAL A 214 12.95 5.03 -12.02
CA VAL A 214 12.24 6.23 -12.45
C VAL A 214 12.72 7.42 -11.61
N LYS A 215 13.03 8.53 -12.29
CA LYS A 215 13.33 9.78 -11.63
C LYS A 215 12.04 10.48 -11.21
N THR A 216 11.92 10.75 -9.93
CA THR A 216 10.79 11.48 -9.36
C THR A 216 10.88 12.98 -9.70
N PRO A 217 9.76 13.73 -9.64
CA PRO A 217 9.77 15.18 -9.78
C PRO A 217 10.66 15.90 -8.75
N THR A 218 10.95 15.27 -7.62
CA THR A 218 11.82 15.80 -6.56
C THR A 218 13.30 15.50 -6.80
N GLY A 219 13.63 14.74 -7.85
CA GLY A 219 15.00 14.34 -8.21
C GLY A 219 15.52 13.10 -7.51
N GLN A 220 14.72 12.46 -6.64
CA GLN A 220 15.00 11.14 -6.07
C GLN A 220 14.74 10.04 -7.11
N HIS A 221 15.32 8.86 -6.89
CA HIS A 221 15.06 7.69 -7.71
C HIS A 221 14.13 6.72 -7.00
N GLU A 222 13.17 6.17 -7.74
CA GLU A 222 12.25 5.14 -7.27
C GLU A 222 12.25 3.97 -8.23
N VAL A 223 11.96 2.77 -7.73
CA VAL A 223 11.78 1.59 -8.57
C VAL A 223 10.28 1.38 -8.77
N ARG A 224 9.83 1.54 -10.01
CA ARG A 224 8.41 1.43 -10.38
C ARG A 224 8.23 0.45 -11.53
N LEU A 225 7.01 -0.05 -11.67
CA LEU A 225 6.59 -0.77 -12.86
C LEU A 225 6.50 0.18 -14.05
N VAL A 226 7.13 -0.21 -15.15
CA VAL A 226 7.02 0.43 -16.45
C VAL A 226 6.70 -0.63 -17.50
N GLU A 227 6.21 -0.20 -18.65
CA GLU A 227 6.09 -1.06 -19.82
C GLU A 227 7.49 -1.37 -20.38
N CYS A 228 7.88 -2.65 -20.35
CA CYS A 228 9.21 -3.12 -20.76
C CYS A 228 9.61 -2.64 -22.16
N ARG A 229 8.64 -2.53 -23.08
CA ARG A 229 8.85 -2.09 -24.46
C ARG A 229 9.17 -0.60 -24.60
N TRP A 230 8.81 0.22 -23.61
CA TRP A 230 8.96 1.67 -23.66
C TRP A 230 10.19 2.16 -22.90
N THR A 231 10.73 1.36 -21.98
CA THR A 231 11.97 1.73 -21.31
C THR A 231 13.22 1.32 -22.11
N PRO A 232 14.14 2.27 -22.41
CA PRO A 232 15.45 1.97 -22.95
C PRO A 232 16.45 1.57 -21.86
N GLN A 233 16.07 1.66 -20.58
CA GLN A 233 16.95 1.43 -19.45
C GLN A 233 17.22 -0.06 -19.27
N THR A 234 18.44 -0.39 -18.87
CA THR A 234 18.89 -1.77 -18.63
C THR A 234 19.70 -1.80 -17.34
N TRP A 235 19.56 -2.88 -16.59
CA TRP A 235 20.24 -3.09 -15.33
C TRP A 235 21.59 -3.76 -15.56
N ASN A 236 22.61 -3.35 -14.81
CA ASN A 236 23.86 -4.09 -14.70
C ASN A 236 23.73 -5.14 -13.58
N PHE A 237 23.89 -6.41 -13.92
CA PHE A 237 23.87 -7.53 -12.96
C PHE A 237 25.31 -7.95 -12.68
N GLU A 238 25.79 -7.66 -11.47
CA GLU A 238 27.15 -7.99 -11.06
C GLU A 238 27.20 -9.39 -10.44
N GLU A 239 27.87 -10.34 -11.10
CA GLU A 239 27.98 -11.72 -10.59
C GLU A 239 28.82 -11.80 -9.30
N ASP A 240 29.92 -11.04 -9.21
CA ASP A 240 30.86 -11.13 -8.08
C ASP A 240 30.30 -10.54 -6.79
N THR A 241 29.54 -9.44 -6.90
CA THR A 241 28.99 -8.72 -5.75
C THR A 241 27.51 -9.05 -5.52
N GLN A 242 26.84 -9.65 -6.51
CA GLN A 242 25.40 -9.89 -6.53
C GLN A 242 24.57 -8.61 -6.44
N ARG A 243 25.15 -7.47 -6.83
CA ARG A 243 24.47 -6.17 -6.92
C ARG A 243 23.78 -6.03 -8.27
N ILE A 244 22.64 -5.36 -8.26
CA ILE A 244 21.91 -4.96 -9.47
C ILE A 244 21.91 -3.44 -9.48
N ARG A 245 22.41 -2.79 -10.53
CA ARG A 245 22.55 -1.33 -10.53
C ARG A 245 22.36 -0.67 -11.89
N ILE A 246 22.06 0.62 -11.85
CA ILE A 246 22.13 1.54 -12.99
C ILE A 246 23.06 2.67 -12.58
N ASP A 247 24.09 2.93 -13.39
CA ASP A 247 25.15 3.88 -13.06
C ASP A 247 25.72 3.62 -11.65
N ASP A 248 25.72 4.64 -10.79
CA ASP A 248 26.20 4.54 -9.41
C ASP A 248 25.10 4.11 -8.41
N TYR A 249 23.90 3.76 -8.88
CA TYR A 249 22.75 3.46 -8.03
C TYR A 249 22.45 1.96 -7.98
N CYS A 250 22.62 1.37 -6.81
CA CYS A 250 22.34 -0.03 -6.54
C CYS A 250 20.90 -0.20 -6.06
N LEU A 251 20.22 -1.19 -6.63
CA LEU A 251 18.93 -1.66 -6.16
C LEU A 251 19.05 -2.04 -4.68
N THR A 252 18.14 -1.54 -3.86
CA THR A 252 18.30 -1.65 -2.42
C THR A 252 16.97 -1.72 -1.67
N LEU A 253 17.01 -2.28 -0.46
CA LEU A 253 15.91 -2.17 0.49
C LEU A 253 15.95 -0.81 1.16
N ASN A 254 14.82 -0.11 1.13
CA ASN A 254 14.70 1.20 1.76
C ASN A 254 15.14 1.16 3.23
N HIS A 255 16.09 2.02 3.61
CA HIS A 255 16.72 2.05 4.93
C HIS A 255 17.34 0.72 5.40
N GLY A 256 17.64 -0.22 4.48
CA GLY A 256 18.10 -1.56 4.81
C GLY A 256 17.07 -2.39 5.60
N SER A 257 15.81 -1.97 5.64
CA SER A 257 14.75 -2.64 6.41
C SER A 257 14.35 -3.96 5.75
N THR A 258 13.98 -4.94 6.57
CA THR A 258 13.53 -6.27 6.14
C THR A 258 12.09 -6.54 6.56
N GLU A 259 11.33 -5.49 6.87
CA GLU A 259 9.90 -5.62 7.18
C GLU A 259 9.09 -5.86 5.90
N ASP A 260 8.05 -6.71 5.97
CA ASP A 260 7.10 -6.86 4.87
C ASP A 260 6.45 -5.50 4.57
N GLY A 261 6.37 -5.14 3.28
CA GLY A 261 5.95 -3.83 2.79
C GLY A 261 7.08 -2.83 2.58
N VAL A 262 8.32 -3.13 3.00
CA VAL A 262 9.46 -2.24 2.70
C VAL A 262 9.67 -2.12 1.20
N ARG A 263 9.85 -0.88 0.74
CA ARG A 263 10.08 -0.58 -0.66
C ARG A 263 11.43 -1.08 -1.15
N ILE A 264 11.45 -1.37 -2.44
CA ILE A 264 12.68 -1.51 -3.20
C ILE A 264 12.94 -0.16 -3.86
N THR A 265 14.13 0.37 -3.63
CA THR A 265 14.58 1.67 -4.15
C THR A 265 15.88 1.47 -4.93
N ALA A 266 16.49 2.55 -5.39
CA ALA A 266 17.92 2.52 -5.68
C ALA A 266 18.62 3.72 -5.05
N ASP A 267 19.63 3.43 -4.25
CA ASP A 267 20.49 4.40 -3.60
C ASP A 267 21.91 4.26 -4.15
N LYS A 268 22.79 5.21 -3.81
CA LYS A 268 24.20 5.08 -4.17
C LYS A 268 24.74 3.74 -3.67
N CYS A 269 25.47 3.05 -4.54
CA CYS A 269 26.12 1.81 -4.18
C CYS A 269 27.06 2.03 -3.00
N GLU A 270 26.93 1.20 -1.97
CA GLU A 270 27.79 1.26 -0.82
C GLU A 270 29.23 0.87 -1.20
N THR A 271 30.18 1.46 -0.49
CA THR A 271 31.61 1.15 -0.68
C THR A 271 31.90 -0.31 -0.33
N GLU A 272 31.32 -0.80 0.77
CA GLU A 272 31.30 -2.21 1.14
C GLU A 272 29.99 -2.85 0.68
N VAL A 273 30.06 -4.09 0.18
CA VAL A 273 28.87 -4.78 -0.31
C VAL A 273 27.97 -5.15 0.87
N ALA A 274 26.85 -4.45 1.00
CA ALA A 274 25.85 -4.69 2.03
C ALA A 274 24.77 -5.67 1.54
N SER A 275 24.30 -6.55 2.43
CA SER A 275 23.29 -7.58 2.10
C SER A 275 21.97 -7.01 1.59
N TYR A 276 21.60 -5.79 2.01
CA TYR A 276 20.42 -5.07 1.54
C TYR A 276 20.59 -4.44 0.14
N GLN A 277 21.77 -4.55 -0.48
CA GLN A 277 22.05 -4.23 -1.89
C GLN A 277 22.35 -5.49 -2.73
N GLN A 278 22.25 -6.68 -2.14
CA GLN A 278 22.51 -7.96 -2.82
C GLN A 278 21.21 -8.71 -3.10
N TRP A 279 21.14 -9.32 -4.28
CA TRP A 279 19.93 -9.93 -4.80
C TRP A 279 20.20 -11.28 -5.46
N THR A 280 19.18 -12.14 -5.47
CA THR A 280 19.23 -13.42 -6.16
C THR A 280 17.92 -13.71 -6.85
N PHE A 281 18.03 -14.24 -8.07
CA PHE A 281 16.92 -14.81 -8.82
C PHE A 281 16.92 -16.32 -8.58
N ASN A 282 15.82 -16.84 -8.04
CA ASN A 282 15.64 -18.26 -7.82
C ASN A 282 15.04 -18.90 -9.07
N ALA A 283 15.79 -19.81 -9.69
CA ALA A 283 15.37 -20.49 -10.92
C ALA A 283 14.24 -21.52 -10.71
N GLU A 284 14.06 -22.04 -9.49
CA GLU A 284 13.06 -23.06 -9.18
C GLU A 284 11.65 -22.47 -9.03
N ASP A 285 11.54 -21.33 -8.34
CA ASP A 285 10.24 -20.69 -8.08
C ASP A 285 10.05 -19.36 -8.83
N GLY A 286 11.06 -18.91 -9.58
CA GLY A 286 11.02 -17.68 -10.38
C GLY A 286 11.05 -16.40 -9.54
N THR A 287 11.34 -16.48 -8.25
CA THR A 287 11.29 -15.33 -7.35
C THR A 287 12.60 -14.57 -7.29
N MET A 288 12.51 -13.26 -7.07
CA MET A 288 13.66 -12.42 -6.73
C MET A 288 13.68 -12.17 -5.23
N ARG A 289 14.86 -12.26 -4.60
CA ARG A 289 15.03 -12.17 -3.14
C ARG A 289 16.24 -11.34 -2.76
N SER A 290 16.13 -10.56 -1.68
CA SER A 290 17.29 -9.87 -1.08
C SER A 290 18.08 -10.82 -0.18
N HIS A 291 19.40 -10.63 -0.11
CA HIS A 291 20.26 -11.34 0.85
C HIS A 291 20.08 -10.86 2.29
N ALA A 292 19.50 -9.67 2.49
CA ALA A 292 19.16 -9.20 3.83
C ALA A 292 17.90 -9.90 4.39
N SER A 293 17.09 -10.56 3.56
CA SER A 293 15.85 -11.20 3.98
C SER A 293 16.07 -12.17 5.13
N THR A 294 15.40 -11.93 6.25
CA THR A 294 15.48 -12.77 7.47
C THR A 294 14.36 -13.81 7.54
N SER A 295 13.44 -13.78 6.58
CA SER A 295 12.35 -14.74 6.46
C SER A 295 12.06 -15.07 4.99
N ASN A 296 11.04 -15.88 4.72
CA ASN A 296 10.67 -16.26 3.35
C ASN A 296 9.97 -15.10 2.61
N GLN A 297 10.78 -14.13 2.20
CA GLN A 297 10.38 -12.88 1.55
C GLN A 297 10.83 -12.84 0.10
N CYS A 298 9.98 -12.29 -0.74
CA CYS A 298 10.15 -12.15 -2.17
C CYS A 298 9.85 -10.70 -2.57
N VAL A 299 10.49 -10.24 -3.64
CA VAL A 299 10.09 -9.01 -4.32
C VAL A 299 8.69 -9.19 -4.89
N THR A 300 7.82 -8.21 -4.70
CA THR A 300 6.48 -8.17 -5.26
C THR A 300 6.25 -6.90 -6.08
N ALA A 301 5.65 -7.07 -7.26
CA ALA A 301 5.26 -6.02 -8.16
C ALA A 301 3.83 -5.50 -7.86
N GLY A 302 3.52 -5.18 -6.59
CA GLY A 302 2.20 -4.72 -6.18
C GLY A 302 1.72 -5.30 -4.85
N ASN A 303 0.47 -5.03 -4.52
CA ASN A 303 -0.11 -5.34 -3.21
C ASN A 303 -0.51 -6.82 -3.05
N SER A 304 -0.45 -7.30 -1.81
CA SER A 304 -1.02 -8.60 -1.44
C SER A 304 -2.54 -8.57 -1.59
N PHE A 305 -3.12 -9.64 -2.15
CA PHE A 305 -4.58 -9.79 -2.24
C PHE A 305 -5.24 -10.06 -0.89
N VAL A 306 -4.46 -10.51 0.11
CA VAL A 306 -4.94 -10.65 1.48
C VAL A 306 -4.15 -9.69 2.35
N GLN A 307 -4.86 -8.77 2.98
CA GLN A 307 -4.29 -7.76 3.86
C GLN A 307 -4.90 -7.85 5.25
N ALA A 308 -4.11 -7.51 6.26
CA ALA A 308 -4.62 -7.48 7.62
C ALA A 308 -3.86 -6.49 8.49
N ALA A 309 -4.55 -5.99 9.51
CA ALA A 309 -3.96 -5.23 10.61
C ALA A 309 -4.58 -5.67 11.93
N ALA A 310 -3.76 -5.80 12.97
CA ALA A 310 -4.21 -6.18 14.29
C ALA A 310 -3.97 -5.04 15.29
N PHE A 311 -4.87 -4.94 16.26
CA PHE A 311 -4.88 -3.88 17.25
C PHE A 311 -5.17 -4.45 18.64
N VAL A 312 -4.61 -3.80 19.65
CA VAL A 312 -5.07 -3.89 21.04
C VAL A 312 -5.83 -2.62 21.33
N ALA A 313 -7.15 -2.74 21.40
CA ALA A 313 -8.08 -1.69 21.78
C ALA A 313 -8.06 -1.49 23.32
N PRO A 314 -8.60 -0.37 23.83
CA PRO A 314 -8.81 -0.15 25.26
C PRO A 314 -9.51 -1.33 25.94
N GLN A 315 -9.24 -1.52 27.24
CA GLN A 315 -9.66 -2.70 28.01
C GLN A 315 -9.05 -4.02 27.51
N ASN A 316 -7.91 -3.96 26.80
CA ASN A 316 -7.14 -5.10 26.31
C ASN A 316 -7.88 -6.00 25.31
N ARG A 317 -8.91 -5.48 24.64
CA ARG A 317 -9.62 -6.20 23.58
C ARG A 317 -8.74 -6.25 22.34
N LYS A 318 -8.59 -7.44 21.74
CA LYS A 318 -7.83 -7.63 20.51
C LYS A 318 -8.77 -7.59 19.32
N VAL A 319 -8.31 -6.95 18.26
CA VAL A 319 -9.07 -6.74 17.02
C VAL A 319 -8.16 -7.11 15.86
N LEU A 320 -8.66 -7.89 14.91
CA LEU A 320 -7.99 -8.19 13.66
C LEU A 320 -8.95 -7.86 12.53
N VAL A 321 -8.56 -6.95 11.63
CA VAL A 321 -9.30 -6.70 10.39
C VAL A 321 -8.55 -7.41 9.27
N VAL A 322 -9.28 -8.20 8.48
CA VAL A 322 -8.77 -8.93 7.32
C VAL A 322 -9.58 -8.55 6.09
N LEU A 323 -8.91 -8.20 5.02
CA LEU A 323 -9.49 -7.92 3.71
C LEU A 323 -8.98 -8.98 2.72
N ASN A 324 -9.90 -9.51 1.91
CA ASN A 324 -9.60 -10.38 0.79
C ASN A 324 -10.07 -9.71 -0.50
N GLU A 325 -9.12 -9.19 -1.27
CA GLU A 325 -9.35 -8.56 -2.57
C GLU A 325 -9.24 -9.58 -3.72
N ASN A 326 -9.01 -10.85 -3.39
CA ASN A 326 -8.97 -11.90 -4.40
C ASN A 326 -10.40 -12.27 -4.87
N THR A 327 -10.49 -12.83 -6.08
CA THR A 327 -11.73 -13.37 -6.64
C THR A 327 -12.10 -14.74 -6.06
N GLU A 328 -11.23 -15.32 -5.24
CA GLU A 328 -11.40 -16.62 -4.60
C GLU A 328 -11.43 -16.47 -3.07
N PRO A 329 -12.09 -17.41 -2.34
CA PRO A 329 -12.00 -17.45 -0.89
C PRO A 329 -10.54 -17.66 -0.45
N ALA A 330 -10.18 -17.06 0.69
CA ALA A 330 -8.91 -17.34 1.34
C ALA A 330 -9.15 -18.11 2.64
N ASP A 331 -8.64 -19.34 2.69
CA ASP A 331 -8.56 -20.15 3.91
C ASP A 331 -7.26 -19.83 4.64
N PHE A 332 -7.34 -19.54 5.94
CA PHE A 332 -6.18 -19.17 6.72
C PHE A 332 -6.33 -19.48 8.21
N GLN A 333 -5.19 -19.44 8.90
CA GLN A 333 -5.10 -19.57 10.34
C GLN A 333 -4.79 -18.22 10.97
N VAL A 334 -5.60 -17.82 11.96
CA VAL A 334 -5.24 -16.74 12.87
C VAL A 334 -4.50 -17.35 14.05
N GLN A 335 -3.22 -17.03 14.19
CA GLN A 335 -2.38 -17.52 15.28
C GLN A 335 -1.98 -16.40 16.24
N VAL A 336 -2.23 -16.58 17.54
CA VAL A 336 -1.77 -15.69 18.61
C VAL A 336 -1.14 -16.52 19.73
N GLY A 337 0.19 -16.52 19.79
CA GLY A 337 0.92 -17.45 20.65
C GLY A 337 0.62 -18.90 20.25
N ASN A 338 0.04 -19.66 21.18
CA ASN A 338 -0.35 -21.05 20.96
C ASN A 338 -1.82 -21.21 20.51
N ALA A 339 -2.61 -20.13 20.56
CA ALA A 339 -4.00 -20.17 20.10
C ALA A 339 -4.04 -20.09 18.57
N VAL A 340 -4.81 -20.99 17.96
CA VAL A 340 -5.02 -21.06 16.51
C VAL A 340 -6.51 -21.08 16.24
N LEU A 341 -6.95 -20.29 15.26
CA LEU A 341 -8.30 -20.32 14.71
C LEU A 341 -8.21 -20.55 13.21
N ASP A 342 -8.73 -21.69 12.75
CA ASP A 342 -8.99 -21.93 11.33
C ASP A 342 -10.21 -21.14 10.89
N THR A 343 -10.10 -20.39 9.80
CA THR A 343 -11.19 -19.57 9.29
C THR A 343 -11.04 -19.35 7.78
N THR A 344 -12.11 -18.86 7.19
CA THR A 344 -12.17 -18.49 5.77
C THR A 344 -12.71 -17.07 5.65
N ILE A 345 -12.24 -16.35 4.64
CA ILE A 345 -12.83 -15.09 4.19
C ILE A 345 -13.26 -15.23 2.72
N SER A 346 -14.49 -14.82 2.44
CA SER A 346 -15.07 -14.90 1.09
C SER A 346 -14.33 -13.98 0.10
N PRO A 347 -14.50 -14.20 -1.22
CA PRO A 347 -13.99 -13.29 -2.25
C PRO A 347 -14.47 -11.87 -2.03
N GLY A 348 -13.59 -10.89 -2.27
CA GLY A 348 -13.92 -9.46 -2.20
C GLY A 348 -14.48 -8.97 -0.86
N ALA A 349 -14.26 -9.72 0.24
CA ALA A 349 -14.88 -9.47 1.53
C ALA A 349 -13.88 -8.88 2.54
N ILE A 350 -14.43 -8.14 3.51
CA ILE A 350 -13.73 -7.68 4.71
C ILE A 350 -14.35 -8.33 5.94
N ARG A 351 -13.52 -8.68 6.93
CA ARG A 351 -13.96 -9.32 8.17
C ARG A 351 -13.18 -8.81 9.36
N THR A 352 -13.90 -8.50 10.43
CA THR A 352 -13.30 -8.09 11.72
C THR A 352 -13.50 -9.18 12.76
N TYR A 353 -12.40 -9.66 13.32
CA TYR A 353 -12.36 -10.62 14.42
C TYR A 353 -12.07 -9.87 15.72
N ILE A 354 -12.77 -10.24 16.78
CA ILE A 354 -12.61 -9.64 18.11
C ILE A 354 -12.51 -10.73 19.18
N TRP A 355 -11.59 -10.56 20.12
CA TRP A 355 -11.43 -11.45 21.27
C TRP A 355 -10.76 -10.74 22.45
N ALA A 356 -10.75 -11.40 23.62
CA ALA A 356 -10.14 -10.89 24.85
C ALA A 356 -8.66 -11.30 24.97
#